data_AF-A0A392P459-F1
#
_entry.id   AF-A0A392P459-F1
#
_cell.length_a   1.000
_cell.length_b   1.000
_cell.length_c   1.000
_cell.angle_alpha   90.00
_cell.angle_beta   90.00
_cell.angle_gamma   90.00
#
_symmetry.space_group_name_H-M   'P 1'
#
loop_
_entity.id
_entity.type
_entity.pdbx_description
1 polymer ?
#
loop_
_entity_poly.entity_id
_entity_poly.type
_entity_poly.pdbx_seq_one_letter_code
_entity_poly.pdbx_strand_id
1 'polypeptide(L)' 'MPPTLTVVAEHDWMRDRAIAYSEELRRVNVDAPVLEYKDAVHEFATLDVLIKSPQAQ' A
#
# COMPACT_ATOMS: atom_id res chain seq x y z
N MET A 1 0.62 -7.29 -17.15
CA MET A 1 0.93 -7.28 -15.70
C MET A 1 0.02 -8.29 -15.01
N PRO A 2 0.51 -9.03 -14.01
CA PRO A 2 -0.36 -9.89 -13.19
C PRO A 2 -1.31 -9.03 -12.34
N PRO A 3 -2.40 -9.61 -11.80
CA PRO A 3 -3.17 -8.98 -10.74
C PRO A 3 -2.26 -8.47 -9.61
N THR A 4 -2.48 -7.24 -9.16
CA THR A 4 -1.54 -6.52 -8.29
C THR A 4 -2.28 -5.87 -7.12
N LEU A 5 -2.08 -6.38 -5.90
CA LEU A 5 -2.51 -5.67 -4.69
C LEU A 5 -1.52 -4.56 -4.36
N THR A 6 -1.99 -3.31 -4.30
CA THR A 6 -1.19 -2.18 -3.83
C THR A 6 -1.50 -1.90 -2.36
N VAL A 7 -0.52 -2.05 -1.48
CA VAL A 7 -0.66 -1.72 -0.06
C VAL A 7 -0.06 -0.34 0.19
N VAL A 8 -0.79 0.52 0.89
CA VAL A 8 -0.34 1.86 1.25
C VAL A 8 -0.59 2.14 2.73
N ALA A 9 0.24 2.99 3.32
CA ALA A 9 0.07 3.47 4.68
C ALA A 9 -0.48 4.90 4.66
N GLU A 10 -1.39 5.23 5.58
CA GLU A 10 -2.05 6.55 5.64
C GLU A 10 -1.06 7.71 5.81
N HIS A 11 0.02 7.50 6.57
CA HIS A 11 1.05 8.51 6.86
C HIS A 11 2.34 8.28 6.05
N ASP A 12 2.25 7.65 4.89
CA ASP A 12 3.37 7.49 3.96
C ASP A 12 3.40 8.61 2.91
N TRP A 13 4.54 9.28 2.78
CA TRP A 13 4.77 10.28 1.72
C TRP A 13 4.55 9.70 0.31
N MET A 14 4.76 8.40 0.13
CA MET A 14 4.56 7.70 -1.14
C MET A 14 3.12 7.25 -1.40
N ARG A 15 2.20 7.43 -0.44
CA ARG A 15 0.81 6.94 -0.54
C ARG A 15 0.15 7.34 -1.86
N ASP A 16 0.10 8.63 -2.15
CA ASP A 16 -0.64 9.15 -3.30
C ASP A 16 0.00 8.69 -4.63
N ARG A 17 1.32 8.49 -4.66
CA ARG A 17 2.03 7.93 -5.81
C ARG A 17 1.66 6.47 -6.04
N ALA A 18 1.61 5.66 -4.98
CA ALA A 18 1.25 4.26 -5.07
C ALA A 18 -0.22 4.09 -5.52
N ILE A 19 -1.13 4.93 -5.01
CA ILE A 19 -2.53 4.98 -5.47
C ILE A 19 -2.60 5.31 -6.96
N ALA A 20 -1.91 6.36 -7.41
CA ALA A 20 -1.89 6.75 -8.82
C ALA A 20 -1.35 5.63 -9.73
N TYR A 21 -0.31 4.91 -9.30
CA TYR A 21 0.20 3.76 -10.05
C TYR A 21 -0.85 2.65 -10.19
N SER A 22 -1.55 2.33 -9.10
CA SER A 22 -2.65 1.36 -9.10
C SER A 22 -3.79 1.78 -10.04
N GLU A 23 -4.11 3.08 -10.10
CA GLU A 23 -5.06 3.63 -11.06
C GLU A 23 -4.62 3.46 -12.52
N GLU A 24 -3.35 3.70 -12.83
CA GLU A 24 -2.82 3.45 -14.17
C GLU A 24 -2.88 1.97 -14.56
N LEU A 25 -2.62 1.06 -13.61
CA LEU A 25 -2.80 -0.38 -13.83
C LEU A 25 -4.26 -0.72 -14.17
N ARG A 26 -5.22 -0.17 -13.42
CA ARG A 26 -6.66 -0.37 -13.70
C ARG A 26 -7.06 0.18 -15.07
N ARG A 27 -6.49 1.31 -15.52
CA ARG A 27 -6.75 1.89 -16.86
C ARG A 27 -6.37 0.95 -18.00
N VAL A 28 -5.39 0.07 -17.78
CA VAL A 28 -4.97 -0.94 -18.77
C VAL A 28 -5.55 -2.34 -18.47
N ASN A 29 -6.70 -2.40 -17.79
CA ASN A 29 -7.46 -3.61 -17.46
C ASN A 29 -6.72 -4.62 -16.58
N VAL A 30 -5.80 -4.17 -15.73
CA VAL A 30 -5.19 -5.01 -14.68
C VAL A 30 -6.07 -4.95 -13.43
N ASP A 31 -6.36 -6.11 -12.84
CA ASP A 31 -6.98 -6.17 -11.51
C ASP A 31 -5.99 -5.64 -10.46
N ALA A 32 -6.21 -4.41 -10.02
CA ALA A 32 -5.31 -3.68 -9.14
C ALA A 32 -6.07 -2.99 -7.99
N PRO A 33 -6.45 -3.73 -6.94
CA PRO A 33 -7.03 -3.15 -5.74
C PRO A 33 -5.96 -2.39 -4.93
N VAL A 34 -6.42 -1.37 -4.19
CA VAL A 34 -5.62 -0.66 -3.19
C VAL A 34 -6.13 -1.02 -1.79
N LEU A 35 -5.22 -1.42 -0.90
CA LEU A 35 -5.47 -1.60 0.52
C LEU A 35 -4.75 -0.52 1.32
N GLU A 36 -5.50 0.35 1.97
CA GLU A 36 -4.97 1.41 2.83
C GLU A 36 -4.98 0.96 4.30
N TYR A 37 -3.81 1.02 4.94
CA TYR A 37 -3.65 0.82 6.38
C TYR A 37 -3.71 2.17 7.09
N LYS A 38 -4.72 2.32 7.94
CA LYS A 38 -4.90 3.51 8.79
C LYS A 38 -3.88 3.54 9.91
N ASP A 39 -3.50 4.75 10.31
CA ASP A 39 -2.51 5.03 11.37
C ASP A 39 -1.15 4.35 11.13
N ALA A 40 -0.83 3.99 9.89
CA ALA A 40 0.42 3.32 9.50
C ALA A 40 1.38 4.30 8.83
N VAL A 41 2.68 4.04 8.97
CA VAL A 41 3.79 4.82 8.36
C VAL A 41 4.53 3.99 7.32
N HIS A 42 5.46 4.61 6.59
CA HIS A 42 6.35 3.90 5.67
C HIS A 42 7.10 2.75 6.39
N GLU A 43 7.28 1.62 5.71
CA GLU A 43 7.92 0.38 6.22
C GLU A 43 7.24 -0.31 7.43
N PHE A 44 5.97 0.01 7.76
CA PHE A 44 5.30 -0.59 8.94
C PHE A 44 5.30 -2.13 8.98
N ALA A 45 5.25 -2.78 7.83
CA ALA A 45 5.17 -4.24 7.69
C ALA A 45 6.55 -4.94 7.73
N THR A 46 7.66 -4.20 7.81
CA THR A 46 9.01 -4.77 7.76
C THR A 46 9.97 -4.21 8.79
N LEU A 47 9.73 -2.99 9.29
CA LEU A 47 10.59 -2.35 10.28
C LEU A 47 10.44 -3.06 11.63
N ASP A 48 11.55 -3.54 12.21
CA ASP A 48 11.56 -4.38 13.43
C ASP A 48 10.80 -3.76 14.62
N VAL A 49 10.85 -2.43 14.76
CA VAL A 49 10.14 -1.73 15.85
C VAL A 49 8.62 -1.70 15.62
N LEU A 50 8.16 -1.85 14.38
CA LEU A 50 6.74 -1.79 13.98
C LEU A 50 6.13 -3.15 13.67
N ILE A 51 6.92 -4.21 13.45
CA ILE A 51 6.44 -5.54 13.03
C ILE A 51 5.47 -6.19 14.04
N LYS A 52 5.47 -5.73 15.30
CA LYS A 52 4.54 -6.19 16.35
C LYS A 52 3.32 -5.28 16.54
N SER A 53 3.22 -4.19 15.77
CA SER A 53 2.06 -3.29 15.79
C SER A 53 0.83 -3.98 15.19
N PRO A 54 -0.39 -3.57 15.58
CA PRO A 54 -1.63 -4.09 14.98
C PRO A 54 -1.67 -3.94 13.45
N GLN A 55 -1.05 -2.91 12.90
CA GLN A 55 -1.00 -2.65 11.47
C GLN A 55 -0.18 -3.70 10.73
N ALA A 56 0.80 -4.33 11.40
CA ALA A 56 1.71 -5.30 10.79
C ALA A 56 1.29 -6.78 11.01
N GLN A 57 0.10 -7.04 11.56
CA GLN A 57 -0.46 -8.37 11.81
C GLN A 57 -1.66 -8.67 10.91
#